data_AF-A0AA34SEN2-F1
#
_entry.id   AF-A0AA34SEN2-F1
#
_cell.length_a   1.000
_cell.length_b   1.000
_cell.length_c   1.000
_cell.angle_alpha   90.00
_cell.angle_beta   90.00
_cell.angle_gamma   90.00
#
_symmetry.space_group_name_H-M   'P 1'
#
loop_
_entity.id
_entity.type
_entity.pdbx_description
1 polymer ?
#
loop_
_entity_poly.entity_id
_entity_poly.type
_entity_poly.pdbx_seq_one_letter_code
_entity_poly.pdbx_strand_id
1 'polypeptide(L)'
;MLKQTTLAALALTATFAAATSASAADAYFGVQNAVKDSGDLTIGYVNSPADGVIEVYDFDGSVKGRLLGTETVKAGGNINTEVDVTNYPASKLIAVLKVGGQELATKTLYVNN
;
A
#
# COMPACT_ATOMS: atom_id res chain seq x y z
N MET A 1 -8.85 18.77 -37.02
CA MET A 1 -9.33 18.93 -35.63
C MET A 1 -9.05 17.64 -34.87
N LEU A 2 -8.37 17.75 -33.71
CA LEU A 2 -8.24 16.86 -32.53
C LEU A 2 -8.44 15.33 -32.73
N LYS A 3 -7.65 14.40 -32.16
CA LYS A 3 -6.66 14.41 -31.08
C LYS A 3 -5.95 13.04 -31.14
N GLN A 4 -4.63 13.02 -31.11
CA GLN A 4 -3.86 11.80 -30.83
C GLN A 4 -4.14 11.38 -29.38
N THR A 5 -4.48 10.13 -29.13
CA THR A 5 -4.43 9.55 -27.77
C THR A 5 -4.52 8.04 -27.87
N THR A 6 -3.39 7.34 -27.83
CA THR A 6 -3.42 5.91 -27.47
C THR A 6 -2.13 5.51 -26.76
N LEU A 7 -2.27 5.52 -25.43
CA LEU A 7 -1.68 4.67 -24.40
C LEU A 7 -0.20 4.26 -24.54
N ALA A 8 0.65 4.90 -23.73
CA ALA A 8 1.94 4.34 -23.35
C ALA A 8 1.72 3.08 -22.50
N ALA A 9 2.11 1.92 -23.02
CA ALA A 9 2.15 0.68 -22.27
C ALA A 9 3.34 0.72 -21.30
N LEU A 10 3.06 0.87 -20.01
CA LEU A 10 4.05 0.79 -18.94
C LEU A 10 4.39 -0.69 -18.73
N ALA A 11 5.51 -1.15 -19.32
CA ALA A 11 6.01 -2.50 -19.08
C ALA A 11 6.66 -2.56 -17.69
N LEU A 12 5.94 -3.08 -16.69
CA LEU A 12 6.52 -3.43 -15.39
C LEU A 12 7.32 -4.73 -15.56
N THR A 13 8.64 -4.60 -15.73
CA THR A 13 9.56 -5.72 -15.61
C THR A 13 9.73 -6.07 -14.13
N ALA A 14 8.96 -7.04 -13.65
CA ALA A 14 9.14 -7.60 -12.31
C ALA A 14 10.34 -8.55 -12.29
N THR A 15 11.51 -8.05 -11.91
CA THR A 15 12.65 -8.89 -11.50
C THR A 15 12.33 -9.53 -10.14
N PHE A 16 12.02 -10.83 -10.14
CA PHE A 16 11.86 -11.62 -8.92
C PHE A 16 13.23 -11.87 -8.29
N ALA A 17 13.60 -11.01 -7.33
CA ALA A 17 14.73 -11.24 -6.45
C ALA A 17 14.42 -12.40 -5.47
N ALA A 18 15.47 -13.14 -5.11
CA ALA A 18 15.42 -14.36 -4.30
C ALA A 18 14.48 -14.26 -3.08
N ALA A 19 13.61 -15.25 -2.94
CA ALA A 19 12.71 -15.39 -1.80
C ALA A 19 13.52 -15.71 -0.53
N THR A 20 13.97 -14.67 0.17
CA THR A 20 14.26 -14.81 1.60
C THR A 20 12.91 -15.01 2.28
N SER A 21 12.78 -16.07 3.08
CA SER A 21 11.59 -16.34 3.86
C SER A 21 11.45 -15.26 4.93
N ALA A 22 10.83 -14.14 4.55
CA ALA A 22 10.48 -13.07 5.45
C ALA A 22 9.46 -13.59 6.46
N SER A 23 9.80 -13.56 7.75
CA SER A 23 8.91 -14.02 8.80
C SER A 23 7.72 -13.06 8.91
N ALA A 24 6.50 -13.58 8.74
CA ALA A 24 5.29 -12.79 8.95
C ALA A 24 5.18 -12.24 10.39
N ALA A 25 5.86 -12.87 11.36
CA ALA A 25 5.88 -12.40 12.75
C ALA A 25 6.59 -11.05 12.94
N ASP A 26 7.51 -10.70 12.03
CA ASP A 26 8.21 -9.41 12.06
C ASP A 26 7.51 -8.34 11.20
N ALA A 27 6.51 -8.71 10.42
CA ALA A 27 5.75 -7.77 9.61
C ALA A 27 4.55 -7.24 10.42
N TYR A 28 4.52 -5.93 10.69
CA TYR A 28 3.35 -5.35 11.36
C TYR A 28 3.16 -3.86 11.07
N PHE A 29 1.90 -3.45 11.14
CA PHE A 29 1.52 -2.04 11.15
C PHE A 29 1.40 -1.57 12.60
N GLY A 30 1.98 -0.42 12.90
CA GLY A 30 1.81 0.24 14.20
C GLY A 30 0.37 0.70 14.45
N VAL A 31 0.17 1.47 15.51
CA VAL A 31 -1.07 2.23 15.69
C VAL A 31 -1.18 3.22 14.54
N GLN A 32 -2.28 3.17 13.80
CA GLN A 32 -2.50 4.03 12.65
C GLN A 32 -3.55 5.08 12.97
N ASN A 33 -3.18 6.34 12.80
CA ASN A 33 -4.11 7.43 12.63
C ASN A 33 -4.12 7.71 11.13
N ALA A 34 -4.97 7.01 10.37
CA ALA A 34 -5.07 7.25 8.94
C ALA A 34 -5.73 8.61 8.72
N VAL A 35 -4.92 9.59 8.30
CA VAL A 35 -5.38 10.91 7.90
C VAL A 35 -5.27 10.96 6.39
N LYS A 36 -6.38 11.33 5.74
CA LYS A 36 -6.35 11.67 4.32
C LYS A 36 -6.25 13.17 4.22
N ASP A 37 -5.17 13.67 3.63
CA ASP A 37 -5.05 15.06 3.24
C ASP A 37 -4.93 15.13 1.72
N SER A 38 -5.83 15.85 1.07
CA SER A 38 -5.72 16.23 -0.34
C SER A 38 -5.57 15.11 -1.39
N GLY A 39 -5.65 13.83 -1.01
CA GLY A 39 -5.44 12.68 -1.91
C GLY A 39 -4.47 11.65 -1.36
N ASP A 40 -3.63 12.05 -0.42
CA ASP A 40 -2.58 11.22 0.16
C ASP A 40 -2.99 10.63 1.50
N LEU A 41 -2.58 9.37 1.72
CA LEU A 41 -2.81 8.63 2.95
C LEU A 41 -1.49 8.44 3.68
N THR A 42 -1.37 9.01 4.88
CA THR A 42 -0.19 8.79 5.72
C THR A 42 -0.35 7.53 6.58
N ILE A 43 0.60 6.62 6.45
CA ILE A 43 0.80 5.46 7.33
C ILE A 43 1.90 5.80 8.33
N GLY A 44 1.54 5.89 9.61
CA GLY A 44 2.42 6.42 10.66
C GLY A 44 3.64 5.54 10.92
N TYR A 45 3.43 4.22 11.01
CA TYR A 45 4.52 3.26 11.18
C TYR A 45 4.21 1.88 10.59
N VAL A 46 5.18 1.30 9.89
CA VAL A 46 5.16 -0.10 9.46
C VAL A 46 6.55 -0.71 9.62
N ASN A 47 6.62 -1.91 10.20
CA ASN A 47 7.84 -2.69 10.22
C ASN A 47 7.77 -3.75 9.13
N SER A 48 8.79 -3.81 8.27
CA SER A 48 8.91 -4.82 7.24
C SER A 48 10.14 -5.70 7.48
N PRO A 49 10.04 -7.04 7.44
CA PRO A 49 11.19 -7.93 7.59
C PRO A 49 12.20 -7.84 6.43
N ALA A 50 11.80 -7.34 5.26
CA ALA A 50 12.67 -7.10 4.11
C ALA A 50 12.12 -5.95 3.24
N ASP A 51 12.84 -5.59 2.18
CA ASP A 51 12.31 -4.65 1.18
C ASP A 51 11.00 -5.17 0.60
N GLY A 52 9.99 -4.30 0.55
CA GLY A 52 8.63 -4.67 0.24
C GLY A 52 7.81 -3.53 -0.31
N VAL A 53 6.51 -3.76 -0.39
CA VAL A 53 5.53 -2.79 -0.89
C VAL A 53 4.31 -2.80 0.03
N ILE A 54 3.85 -1.61 0.39
CA ILE A 54 2.52 -1.42 0.94
C ILE A 54 1.59 -1.24 -0.23
N GLU A 55 0.50 -1.99 -0.22
CA GLU A 55 -0.62 -1.82 -1.14
C GLU A 55 -1.84 -1.39 -0.33
N VAL A 56 -2.49 -0.32 -0.78
CA VAL A 56 -3.72 0.18 -0.15
C VAL A 56 -4.88 -0.12 -1.06
N TYR A 57 -5.87 -0.79 -0.51
CA TYR A 57 -7.08 -1.21 -1.22
C TYR A 57 -8.30 -0.54 -0.63
N ASP A 58 -9.31 -0.43 -1.48
CA ASP A 58 -10.68 -0.20 -1.06
C ASP A 58 -11.14 -1.31 -0.09
N PHE A 59 -11.92 -0.92 0.92
CA PHE A 59 -12.47 -1.84 1.90
C PHE A 59 -13.86 -1.40 2.35
N ASP A 60 -14.88 -2.18 2.02
CA ASP A 60 -16.28 -1.93 2.42
C ASP A 60 -16.58 -2.37 3.87
N GLY A 61 -15.62 -2.99 4.55
CA GLY A 61 -15.78 -3.58 5.87
C GLY A 61 -15.77 -5.11 5.88
N SER A 62 -15.88 -5.75 4.71
CA SER A 62 -15.87 -7.21 4.57
C SER A 62 -14.96 -7.69 3.43
N VAL A 63 -14.89 -6.95 2.32
CA VAL A 63 -14.19 -7.37 1.10
C VAL A 63 -13.08 -6.39 0.73
N LYS A 64 -11.89 -6.94 0.47
CA LYS A 64 -10.77 -6.21 -0.15
C LYS A 64 -11.13 -5.94 -1.61
N GLY A 65 -11.31 -4.68 -1.96
CA GLY A 65 -11.73 -4.21 -3.26
C GLY A 65 -10.57 -3.89 -4.20
N ARG A 66 -10.70 -2.82 -4.97
CA ARG A 66 -9.71 -2.37 -5.95
C ARG A 66 -8.46 -1.79 -5.26
N LEU A 67 -7.30 -2.01 -5.86
CA LEU A 67 -6.05 -1.34 -5.48
C LEU A 67 -6.15 0.17 -5.75
N LEU A 68 -5.85 0.99 -4.75
CA LEU A 68 -5.93 2.44 -4.80
C LEU A 68 -4.57 3.09 -4.96
N GLY A 69 -3.56 2.56 -4.27
CA GLY A 69 -2.22 3.11 -4.24
C GLY A 69 -1.22 2.10 -3.71
N THR A 70 0.05 2.36 -3.99
CA THR A 70 1.17 1.54 -3.55
C THR A 70 2.34 2.41 -3.15
N GLU A 71 3.07 2.02 -2.11
CA GLU A 71 4.31 2.67 -1.72
C GLU A 71 5.38 1.64 -1.35
N THR A 72 6.62 1.90 -1.73
CA THR A 72 7.74 1.00 -1.42
C THR A 72 8.22 1.21 0.00
N VAL A 73 8.61 0.12 0.67
CA VAL A 73 9.18 0.18 2.02
C VAL A 73 10.49 -0.58 2.09
N LYS A 74 11.35 -0.15 3.01
CA LYS A 74 12.62 -0.81 3.29
C LYS A 74 12.48 -1.81 4.42
N ALA A 75 13.41 -2.75 4.48
CA ALA A 75 13.59 -3.60 5.65
C ALA A 75 13.74 -2.74 6.93
N GLY A 76 13.07 -3.14 8.00
CA GLY A 76 12.98 -2.41 9.27
C GLY A 76 11.76 -1.49 9.37
N GLY A 77 11.86 -0.52 10.27
CA GLY A 77 10.79 0.44 10.55
C GLY A 77 10.73 1.58 9.54
N ASN A 78 9.56 1.79 8.96
CA ASN A 78 9.24 2.88 8.04
C ASN A 78 8.21 3.78 8.73
N ILE A 79 8.46 5.08 8.76
CA ILE A 79 7.60 6.08 9.39
C ILE A 79 7.05 7.05 8.36
N ASN A 80 5.85 7.58 8.63
CA ASN A 80 5.20 8.61 7.80
C ASN A 80 5.20 8.24 6.30
N THR A 81 4.92 6.98 6.01
CA THR A 81 4.86 6.48 4.63
C THR A 81 3.61 7.03 3.98
N GLU A 82 3.79 7.83 2.94
CA GLU A 82 2.70 8.48 2.22
C GLU A 82 2.31 7.63 1.01
N VAL A 83 1.03 7.29 0.92
CA VAL A 83 0.49 6.52 -0.20
C VAL A 83 -0.52 7.37 -0.92
N ASP A 84 -0.26 7.68 -2.19
CA ASP A 84 -1.22 8.37 -3.05
C ASP A 84 -2.44 7.46 -3.27
N VAL A 85 -3.60 7.90 -2.78
CA VAL A 85 -4.91 7.25 -2.96
C VAL A 85 -5.91 8.21 -3.59
N THR A 86 -5.41 9.10 -4.46
CA THR A 86 -6.17 10.20 -5.08
C THR A 86 -7.50 9.71 -5.66
N ASN A 87 -8.53 10.55 -5.49
CA ASN A 87 -9.91 10.32 -5.94
C ASN A 87 -10.69 9.19 -5.25
N TYR A 88 -10.28 8.74 -4.05
CA TYR A 88 -11.04 7.74 -3.32
C TYR A 88 -11.88 8.31 -2.15
N PRO A 89 -13.22 8.15 -2.15
CA PRO A 89 -14.11 8.73 -1.14
C PRO A 89 -14.34 7.84 0.10
N ALA A 90 -13.72 6.65 0.20
CA ALA A 90 -14.07 5.74 1.29
C ALA A 90 -13.49 6.17 2.64
N SER A 91 -14.32 6.00 3.67
CA SER A 91 -13.96 6.18 5.07
C SER A 91 -13.18 4.99 5.65
N LYS A 92 -13.10 3.87 4.91
CA LYS A 92 -12.41 2.65 5.31
C LYS A 92 -11.55 2.14 4.17
N LEU A 93 -10.33 1.72 4.51
CA LEU A 93 -9.34 1.17 3.60
C LEU A 93 -8.69 -0.05 4.25
N ILE A 94 -8.00 -0.86 3.46
CA ILE A 94 -7.13 -1.90 3.98
C ILE A 94 -5.73 -1.75 3.38
N ALA A 95 -4.75 -1.57 4.25
CA ALA A 95 -3.34 -1.61 3.89
C ALA A 95 -2.81 -3.05 4.03
N VAL A 96 -2.01 -3.46 3.07
CA VAL A 96 -1.40 -4.79 3.00
C VAL A 96 0.09 -4.60 2.79
N LEU A 97 0.91 -5.15 3.69
CA LEU A 97 2.36 -5.21 3.48
C LEU A 97 2.69 -6.50 2.73
N LYS A 98 3.32 -6.36 1.57
CA LYS A 98 3.83 -7.47 0.78
C LYS A 98 5.35 -7.45 0.70
N VAL A 99 5.93 -8.64 0.85
CA VAL A 99 7.37 -8.89 0.68
C VAL A 99 7.50 -10.11 -0.22
N GLY A 100 8.28 -10.01 -1.30
CA GLY A 100 8.40 -11.10 -2.28
C GLY A 100 7.07 -11.55 -2.91
N GLY A 101 6.07 -10.66 -2.94
CA GLY A 101 4.72 -10.94 -3.43
C GLY A 101 3.79 -11.63 -2.42
N GLN A 102 4.27 -11.96 -1.22
CA GLN A 102 3.46 -12.58 -0.16
C GLN A 102 2.90 -11.52 0.78
N GLU A 103 1.62 -11.63 1.15
CA GLU A 103 0.99 -10.77 2.16
C GLU A 103 1.47 -11.21 3.55
N LEU A 104 2.20 -10.32 4.24
CA LEU A 104 2.76 -10.62 5.56
C LEU A 104 2.01 -9.94 6.69
N ALA A 105 1.43 -8.77 6.43
CA ALA A 105 0.62 -8.05 7.41
C ALA A 105 -0.52 -7.29 6.73
N THR A 106 -1.62 -7.12 7.46
CA THR A 106 -2.77 -6.34 7.00
C THR A 106 -3.27 -5.42 8.10
N LYS A 107 -3.77 -4.24 7.73
CA LYS A 107 -4.36 -3.29 8.67
C LYS A 107 -5.55 -2.59 8.05
N THR A 108 -6.70 -2.67 8.71
CA THR A 108 -7.84 -1.80 8.40
C THR A 108 -7.52 -0.39 8.86
N LEU A 109 -7.72 0.57 7.96
CA LEU A 109 -7.51 1.99 8.18
C LEU A 109 -8.87 2.69 8.15
N TYR A 110 -9.06 3.61 9.09
CA TYR A 110 -10.25 4.45 9.18
C TYR A 110 -9.83 5.88 8.86
N VAL A 111 -10.34 6.39 7.76
CA VAL A 111 -10.06 7.76 7.31
C VAL A 111 -11.08 8.67 7.99
N ASN A 112 -10.59 9.53 8.87
CA ASN A 112 -11.41 10.60 9.45
C ASN A 112 -11.53 11.71 8.40
N ASN A 113 -12.76 12.00 7.97
CA ASN A 113 -13.09 13.21 7.21
C ASN A 113 -13.17 14.43 8.13
#